data_AF-A0A4Y8ZXY8-F1
#
_entry.id   AF-A0A4Y8ZXY8-F1
#
_cell.length_a   1.000
_cell.length_b   1.000
_cell.length_c   1.000
_cell.angle_alpha   90.00
_cell.angle_beta   90.00
_cell.angle_gamma   90.00
#
_symmetry.space_group_name_H-M   'P 1'
#
loop_
_entity.id
_entity.type
_entity.pdbx_description
1 polymer ?
#
loop_
_entity_poly.entity_id
_entity_poly.type
_entity_poly.pdbx_seq_one_letter_code
_entity_poly.pdbx_strand_id
1 'polypeptide(L)'
;MRKAIAGLLLILAAEGTALACSCLRPGTPEQSRSHAREAVKRAVAIVQAEVLSEYRPGGPGERVRVDKVLWGESPAELRIARGEFASGASCDLLLGAGQRKVLILYDPGDAPHRLDDRRAPAGSYAIQSSCSDYLVSEDEFLAVTLDEARRREALPVTGERG
;
A
#
# COMPACT_ATOMS: atom_id res chain seq x y z
N MET A 1 45.67 4.01 -23.48
CA MET A 1 45.08 3.82 -22.13
C MET A 1 43.81 4.67 -21.97
N ARG A 2 42.69 4.31 -22.63
CA ARG A 2 41.44 5.11 -22.62
C ARG A 2 40.15 4.29 -22.44
N LYS A 3 40.26 3.01 -22.05
CA LYS A 3 39.10 2.08 -21.99
C LYS A 3 38.63 1.72 -20.57
N ALA A 4 39.30 2.20 -19.52
CA ALA A 4 39.00 1.80 -18.14
C ALA A 4 38.03 2.73 -17.38
N ILE A 5 37.69 3.91 -17.92
CA ILE A 5 36.92 4.93 -17.19
C ILE A 5 35.40 4.72 -17.32
N ALA A 6 34.94 4.03 -18.36
CA ALA A 6 33.50 3.83 -18.60
C ALA A 6 32.85 2.74 -17.71
N GLY A 7 33.66 1.84 -17.11
CA GLY A 7 33.13 0.72 -16.31
C GLY A 7 32.73 1.12 -14.88
N LEU A 8 33.35 2.16 -14.31
CA LEU A 8 33.13 2.54 -12.91
C LEU A 8 31.86 3.40 -12.70
N LEU A 9 31.40 4.10 -13.74
CA LEU A 9 30.19 4.95 -13.68
C LEU A 9 28.88 4.16 -13.77
N LEU A 10 28.91 2.90 -14.22
CA LEU A 10 27.71 2.05 -14.34
C LEU A 10 27.34 1.35 -13.02
N ILE A 11 28.27 1.22 -12.08
CA ILE A 11 28.02 0.52 -10.81
C ILE A 11 27.35 1.46 -9.78
N LEU A 12 27.61 2.77 -9.86
CA LEU A 12 27.02 3.78 -8.96
C LEU A 12 25.55 4.09 -9.25
N ALA A 13 25.03 3.73 -10.42
CA ALA A 13 23.61 3.91 -10.74
C ALA A 13 22.72 2.79 -10.17
N ALA A 14 23.30 1.64 -9.81
CA ALA A 14 22.55 0.51 -9.26
C ALA A 14 22.20 0.69 -7.78
N GLU A 15 23.04 1.36 -6.99
CA GLU A 15 22.79 1.60 -5.56
C GLU A 15 21.86 2.81 -5.32
N GLY A 16 21.73 3.72 -6.28
CA GLY A 16 20.89 4.91 -6.15
C GLY A 16 19.37 4.65 -6.22
N THR A 17 18.94 3.52 -6.78
CA THR A 17 17.51 3.18 -6.90
C THR A 17 16.95 2.47 -5.67
N ALA A 18 17.80 1.87 -4.83
CA ALA A 18 17.40 1.30 -3.55
C ALA A 18 17.25 2.36 -2.43
N LEU A 19 17.89 3.54 -2.58
CA LEU A 19 17.90 4.60 -1.57
C LEU A 19 16.67 5.52 -1.60
N ALA A 20 15.86 5.51 -2.67
CA ALA A 20 14.69 6.38 -2.79
C ALA A 20 13.46 5.86 -2.03
N CYS A 21 13.40 4.57 -1.74
CA CYS A 21 12.29 3.92 -1.03
C CYS A 21 12.71 3.48 0.38
N SER A 22 13.32 4.39 1.15
CA SER A 22 13.60 4.13 2.56
C SER A 22 12.30 4.24 3.34
N CYS A 23 11.63 3.11 3.53
CA CYS A 23 10.57 3.01 4.52
C CYS A 23 11.16 3.07 5.92
N LEU A 24 11.42 4.30 6.34
CA LEU A 24 11.84 4.61 7.69
C LEU A 24 10.67 4.27 8.62
N ARG A 25 10.87 3.25 9.45
CA ARG A 25 9.99 2.98 10.59
C ARG A 25 9.87 4.29 11.39
N PRO A 26 8.65 4.72 11.75
CA PRO A 26 8.49 5.91 12.57
C PRO A 26 9.32 5.77 13.85
N GLY A 27 10.11 6.80 14.17
CA GLY A 27 11.10 6.72 15.26
C GLY A 27 10.51 6.94 16.65
N THR A 28 9.24 7.33 16.75
CA THR A 28 8.54 7.61 18.01
C THR A 28 7.09 7.10 17.97
N PRO A 29 6.47 6.78 19.12
CA PRO A 29 5.06 6.39 19.18
C PRO A 29 4.11 7.43 18.58
N GLU A 30 4.39 8.72 18.77
CA GLU A 30 3.60 9.82 18.23
C GLU A 30 3.67 9.86 16.70
N GLN A 31 4.86 9.65 16.13
CA GLN A 31 5.03 9.56 14.68
C GLN A 31 4.34 8.31 14.11
N SER A 32 4.39 7.17 14.81
CA SER A 32 3.65 5.96 14.43
C SER A 32 2.15 6.22 14.40
N ARG A 33 1.61 6.86 15.45
CA ARG A 33 0.19 7.19 15.54
C ARG A 33 -0.23 8.21 14.49
N SER A 34 0.61 9.20 14.19
CA SER A 34 0.35 10.18 13.12
C SER A 34 0.32 9.50 11.74
N HIS A 35 1.25 8.59 11.46
CA HIS A 35 1.25 7.84 10.20
C HIS A 35 0.04 6.91 10.10
N ALA A 36 -0.26 6.17 11.16
CA ALA A 36 -1.43 5.32 11.25
C ALA A 36 -2.72 6.11 10.99
N ARG A 37 -2.87 7.30 11.60
CA ARG A 37 -4.02 8.19 11.39
C ARG A 37 -4.17 8.59 9.93
N GLU A 38 -3.10 9.00 9.27
CA GLU A 38 -3.16 9.39 7.85
C GLU A 38 -3.42 8.18 6.93
N ALA A 39 -2.86 7.01 7.24
CA ALA A 39 -3.12 5.77 6.51
C ALA A 39 -4.61 5.39 6.57
N VAL A 40 -5.23 5.40 7.76
CA VAL A 40 -6.63 4.97 7.91
C VAL A 40 -7.66 6.03 7.54
N LYS A 41 -7.23 7.27 7.28
CA LYS A 41 -8.12 8.42 7.03
C LYS A 41 -9.18 8.14 5.97
N ARG A 42 -8.75 7.55 4.84
CA ARG A 42 -9.61 7.16 3.71
C ARG A 42 -9.71 5.66 3.51
N ALA A 43 -9.19 4.87 4.44
CA ALA A 43 -9.28 3.41 4.34
C ALA A 43 -10.75 2.97 4.43
N VAL A 44 -11.09 1.95 3.65
CA VAL A 44 -12.39 1.27 3.69
C VAL A 44 -12.32 -0.05 4.45
N ALA A 45 -11.15 -0.71 4.43
CA ALA A 45 -10.91 -1.93 5.18
C ALA A 45 -9.42 -2.14 5.48
N ILE A 46 -9.14 -2.96 6.49
CA ILE A 46 -7.82 -3.52 6.77
C ILE A 46 -7.99 -5.04 6.80
N VAL A 47 -7.25 -5.76 5.95
CA VAL A 47 -7.41 -7.20 5.76
C VAL A 47 -6.08 -7.93 5.84
N GLN A 48 -6.10 -9.16 6.33
CA GLN A 48 -5.05 -10.13 6.06
C GLN A 48 -5.46 -10.95 4.83
N ALA A 49 -4.60 -11.00 3.82
CA ALA A 49 -4.90 -11.61 2.54
C ALA A 49 -3.71 -12.39 1.96
N GLU A 50 -4.03 -13.43 1.19
CA GLU A 50 -3.10 -14.20 0.38
C GLU A 50 -3.14 -13.71 -1.07
N VAL A 51 -1.97 -13.48 -1.66
CA VAL A 51 -1.83 -13.03 -3.05
C VAL A 51 -1.95 -14.23 -3.98
N LEU A 52 -3.02 -14.27 -4.79
CA LEU A 52 -3.27 -15.37 -5.73
C LEU A 52 -2.53 -15.17 -7.06
N SER A 53 -2.31 -13.92 -7.47
CA SER A 53 -1.60 -13.61 -8.71
C SER A 53 -0.78 -12.33 -8.60
N GLU A 54 0.42 -12.36 -9.16
CA GLU A 54 1.33 -11.22 -9.21
C GLU A 54 0.87 -10.13 -10.17
N TYR A 55 1.41 -8.93 -9.98
CA TYR A 55 1.21 -7.82 -10.89
C TYR A 55 1.79 -8.14 -12.26
N ARG A 56 1.01 -7.83 -13.30
CA ARG A 56 1.48 -7.84 -14.68
C ARG A 56 1.19 -6.47 -15.29
N PRO A 57 2.20 -5.76 -15.85
CA PRO A 57 1.97 -4.51 -16.57
C PRO A 57 0.91 -4.66 -17.64
N GLY A 58 -0.04 -3.71 -17.68
CA GLY A 58 -1.20 -3.73 -18.58
C GLY A 58 -2.26 -4.79 -18.25
N GLY A 59 -2.06 -5.55 -17.16
CA GLY A 59 -3.02 -6.53 -16.65
C GLY A 59 -4.07 -5.94 -15.70
N PRO A 60 -5.06 -6.73 -15.30
CA PRO A 60 -6.16 -6.31 -14.42
C PRO A 60 -5.76 -6.16 -12.94
N GLY A 61 -4.47 -6.01 -12.63
CA GLY A 61 -3.92 -5.99 -11.27
C GLY A 61 -3.85 -7.36 -10.58
N GLU A 62 -3.28 -7.37 -9.37
CA GLU A 62 -3.18 -8.57 -8.53
C GLU A 62 -4.54 -9.06 -8.06
N ARG A 63 -4.71 -10.39 -7.99
CA ARG A 63 -5.83 -11.02 -7.29
C ARG A 63 -5.37 -11.39 -5.89
N VAL A 64 -6.20 -11.10 -4.90
CA VAL A 64 -5.97 -11.51 -3.52
C VAL A 64 -7.20 -12.18 -2.95
N ARG A 65 -6.98 -13.13 -2.04
CA ARG A 65 -8.02 -13.76 -1.21
C ARG A 65 -7.89 -13.24 0.20
N VAL A 66 -8.99 -12.76 0.76
CA VAL A 66 -9.05 -12.30 2.15
C VAL A 66 -9.17 -13.50 3.07
N ASP A 67 -8.16 -13.71 3.91
CA ASP A 67 -8.16 -14.74 4.95
C ASP A 67 -8.92 -14.24 6.18
N LYS A 68 -8.74 -12.96 6.51
CA LYS A 68 -9.34 -12.33 7.68
C LYS A 68 -9.54 -10.84 7.47
N VAL A 69 -10.73 -10.34 7.79
CA VAL A 69 -11.00 -8.90 7.90
C VAL A 69 -10.63 -8.45 9.31
N LEU A 70 -9.72 -7.49 9.43
CA LEU A 70 -9.26 -6.94 10.72
C LEU A 70 -10.07 -5.69 11.11
N TRP A 71 -10.54 -4.94 10.12
CA TRP A 71 -11.43 -3.79 10.28
C TRP A 71 -12.13 -3.45 8.96
N GLY A 72 -13.34 -2.88 9.02
CA GLY A 72 -14.17 -2.53 7.87
C GLY A 72 -14.86 -3.74 7.23
N GLU A 73 -15.27 -3.59 5.97
CA GLU A 73 -15.91 -4.65 5.18
C GLU A 73 -15.10 -4.90 3.90
N SER A 74 -14.95 -6.18 3.52
CA SER A 74 -14.22 -6.56 2.32
C SER A 74 -14.76 -7.90 1.77
N PRO A 75 -14.86 -8.06 0.44
CA PRO A 75 -15.22 -9.33 -0.17
C PRO A 75 -14.12 -10.39 0.03
N ALA A 76 -14.50 -11.67 -0.04
CA ALA A 76 -13.58 -12.79 0.15
C ALA A 76 -12.46 -12.86 -0.90
N GLU A 77 -12.71 -12.41 -2.13
CA GLU A 77 -11.69 -12.23 -3.16
C GLU A 77 -11.86 -10.86 -3.81
N LEU A 78 -10.74 -10.20 -4.11
CA LEU A 78 -10.73 -8.88 -4.74
C LEU A 78 -9.52 -8.69 -5.64
N ARG A 79 -9.51 -7.56 -6.36
CA ARG A 79 -8.40 -7.13 -7.19
C ARG A 79 -7.77 -5.86 -6.67
N ILE A 80 -6.44 -5.78 -6.74
CA ILE A 80 -5.69 -4.57 -6.44
C ILE A 80 -5.58 -3.74 -7.72
N ALA A 81 -6.15 -2.54 -7.73
CA ALA A 81 -6.01 -1.60 -8.81
C ALA A 81 -4.61 -0.95 -8.75
N ARG A 82 -3.87 -1.01 -9.86
CA ARG A 82 -2.50 -0.50 -10.02
C ARG A 82 -2.40 0.40 -11.24
N GLY A 83 -1.52 1.39 -11.18
CA GLY A 83 -1.12 2.17 -12.35
C GLY A 83 -0.18 1.36 -13.25
N GLU A 84 0.01 1.81 -14.50
CA GLU A 84 0.83 1.11 -15.51
C GLU A 84 2.31 0.95 -15.11
N PHE A 85 2.79 1.70 -14.11
CA PHE A 85 4.21 1.82 -13.74
C PHE A 85 4.58 1.23 -12.38
N ALA A 86 3.83 0.26 -11.84
CA ALA A 86 4.23 -0.38 -10.59
C ALA A 86 5.63 -1.01 -10.71
N SER A 87 6.63 -0.40 -10.09
CA SER A 87 8.04 -0.78 -10.19
C SER A 87 8.72 -0.62 -8.83
N GLY A 88 9.81 -1.37 -8.61
CA GLY A 88 10.61 -1.21 -7.39
C GLY A 88 11.22 0.21 -7.25
N ALA A 89 11.32 0.97 -8.34
CA ALA A 89 11.81 2.35 -8.35
C ALA A 89 10.73 3.39 -7.98
N SER A 90 9.45 3.03 -8.04
CA SER A 90 8.30 3.88 -7.66
C SER A 90 7.81 3.62 -6.23
N CYS A 91 8.57 2.85 -5.44
CA CYS A 91 8.22 2.42 -4.08
C CYS A 91 6.90 1.65 -3.99
N ASP A 92 6.39 1.16 -5.11
CA ASP A 92 5.18 0.36 -5.12
C ASP A 92 5.42 -0.97 -4.39
N LEU A 93 4.54 -1.28 -3.44
CA LEU A 93 4.57 -2.56 -2.75
C LEU A 93 4.32 -3.67 -3.76
N LEU A 94 5.35 -4.40 -4.20
CA LEU A 94 5.13 -5.56 -5.07
C LEU A 94 4.65 -6.75 -4.24
N LEU A 95 3.54 -7.35 -4.69
CA LEU A 95 2.90 -8.50 -4.06
C LEU A 95 3.25 -9.77 -4.85
N GLY A 96 4.13 -10.61 -4.28
CA GLY A 96 4.48 -11.90 -4.86
C GLY A 96 3.37 -12.93 -4.67
N ALA A 97 3.16 -13.85 -5.62
CA ALA A 97 2.14 -14.88 -5.48
C ALA A 97 2.46 -15.81 -4.30
N GLY A 98 1.42 -16.25 -3.59
CA GLY A 98 1.50 -17.07 -2.39
C GLY A 98 1.92 -16.30 -1.13
N GLN A 99 2.22 -15.00 -1.22
CA GLN A 99 2.52 -14.21 -0.02
C GLN A 99 1.25 -13.90 0.76
N ARG A 100 1.36 -13.99 2.09
CA ARG A 100 0.35 -13.46 3.02
C ARG A 100 0.80 -12.11 3.54
N LYS A 101 -0.08 -11.12 3.47
CA LYS A 101 0.18 -9.76 3.97
C LYS A 101 -1.05 -9.13 4.58
N VAL A 102 -0.82 -8.16 5.45
CA VAL A 102 -1.85 -7.21 5.86
C VAL A 102 -1.89 -6.07 4.84
N LEU A 103 -3.08 -5.71 4.39
CA LEU A 103 -3.32 -4.66 3.39
C LEU A 103 -4.32 -3.66 3.94
N ILE A 104 -4.04 -2.37 3.75
CA ILE A 104 -5.00 -1.30 3.94
C ILE A 104 -5.66 -1.02 2.57
N LEU A 105 -6.96 -1.23 2.50
CA LEU A 105 -7.74 -1.08 1.27
C LEU A 105 -8.38 0.30 1.22
N TYR A 106 -8.36 0.90 0.02
CA TYR A 106 -8.99 2.17 -0.31
C TYR A 106 -9.92 2.01 -1.50
N ASP A 107 -10.94 2.86 -1.58
CA ASP A 107 -11.67 3.03 -2.84
C ASP A 107 -10.70 3.55 -3.92
N PRO A 108 -10.73 3.02 -5.16
CA PRO A 108 -9.78 3.40 -6.20
C PRO A 108 -9.70 4.91 -6.47
N GLY A 109 -10.83 5.64 -6.40
CA GLY A 109 -10.88 7.09 -6.60
C GLY A 109 -10.37 7.93 -5.42
N ASP A 110 -10.22 7.32 -4.24
CA ASP A 110 -9.76 7.97 -3.02
C ASP A 110 -8.31 7.63 -2.64
N ALA A 111 -7.68 6.76 -3.42
CA ALA A 111 -6.28 6.40 -3.29
C ALA A 111 -5.39 7.67 -3.34
N PRO A 112 -4.40 7.81 -2.45
CA PRO A 112 -3.54 9.00 -2.41
C PRO A 112 -2.63 9.14 -3.64
N HIS A 113 -2.43 8.05 -4.39
CA HIS A 113 -1.84 8.08 -5.72
C HIS A 113 -2.98 7.83 -6.70
N ARG A 114 -3.37 8.88 -7.43
CA ARG A 114 -4.42 8.77 -8.45
C ARG A 114 -4.03 7.69 -9.45
N LEU A 115 -4.69 6.55 -9.34
CA LEU A 115 -4.85 5.64 -10.46
C LEU A 115 -5.64 6.45 -11.50
N ASP A 116 -5.22 6.42 -12.76
CA ASP A 116 -5.97 7.09 -13.81
C ASP A 116 -7.39 6.50 -13.80
N ASP A 117 -8.37 7.27 -13.30
CA ASP A 117 -9.68 6.82 -12.76
C ASP A 117 -10.52 5.97 -13.74
N ARG A 118 -10.09 5.86 -15.00
CA ARG A 118 -10.88 5.33 -16.12
C ARG A 118 -10.73 3.81 -16.34
N ARG A 119 -9.94 3.08 -15.55
CA ARG A 119 -9.67 1.64 -15.80
C ARG A 119 -9.75 0.69 -14.61
N ALA A 120 -10.09 1.14 -13.41
CA ALA A 120 -10.24 0.24 -12.27
C ALA A 120 -11.42 -0.75 -12.52
N PRO A 121 -11.18 -2.08 -12.55
CA PRO A 121 -12.26 -3.05 -12.71
C PRO A 121 -13.28 -2.93 -11.58
N ALA A 122 -14.55 -3.27 -11.83
CA ALA A 122 -15.54 -3.36 -10.76
C ALA A 122 -15.08 -4.35 -9.67
N GLY A 123 -15.25 -3.98 -8.40
CA GLY A 123 -14.78 -4.78 -7.25
C GLY A 123 -13.26 -4.75 -7.04
N SER A 124 -12.58 -3.73 -7.58
CA SER A 124 -11.17 -3.48 -7.29
C SER A 124 -10.99 -2.46 -6.17
N TYR A 125 -9.88 -2.59 -5.47
CA TYR A 125 -9.45 -1.72 -4.37
C TYR A 125 -8.05 -1.20 -4.66
N ALA A 126 -7.75 0.00 -4.20
CA ALA A 126 -6.37 0.48 -4.20
C ALA A 126 -5.68 0.10 -2.88
N ILE A 127 -4.36 0.02 -2.93
CA ILE A 127 -3.48 0.01 -1.76
C ILE A 127 -2.53 1.21 -1.88
N GLN A 128 -1.94 1.66 -0.78
CA GLN A 128 -0.90 2.66 -0.87
C GLN A 128 0.43 2.02 -1.26
N SER A 129 1.18 2.70 -2.11
CA SER A 129 2.62 2.47 -2.26
C SER A 129 3.44 3.15 -1.15
N SER A 130 2.77 3.64 -0.11
CA SER A 130 3.42 4.21 1.05
C SER A 130 3.94 3.12 1.97
N CYS A 131 4.90 3.49 2.80
CA CYS A 131 5.49 2.62 3.80
C CYS A 131 4.50 2.08 4.81
N SER A 132 3.29 2.65 4.91
CA SER A 132 2.25 2.18 5.81
C SER A 132 1.85 0.73 5.49
N ASP A 133 1.64 0.37 4.22
CA ASP A 133 1.29 -1.01 3.84
C ASP A 133 2.44 -2.01 4.07
N TYR A 134 3.69 -1.54 4.05
CA TYR A 134 4.85 -2.32 4.47
C TYR A 134 4.87 -2.51 6.00
N LEU A 135 4.68 -1.41 6.74
CA LEU A 135 4.79 -1.37 8.19
C LEU A 135 3.62 -2.05 8.90
N VAL A 136 2.41 -2.13 8.33
CA VAL A 136 1.28 -2.86 8.93
C VAL A 136 1.48 -4.37 8.98
N SER A 137 2.51 -4.89 8.33
CA SER A 137 2.95 -6.28 8.53
C SER A 137 3.77 -6.46 9.81
N GLU A 138 4.13 -5.38 10.51
CA GLU A 138 4.77 -5.39 11.83
C GLU A 138 3.71 -5.28 12.94
N ASP A 139 3.73 -6.20 13.91
CA ASP A 139 2.69 -6.33 14.94
C ASP A 139 2.43 -5.02 15.73
N GLU A 140 3.49 -4.28 16.07
CA GLU A 140 3.37 -3.04 16.84
C GLU A 140 2.65 -1.92 16.05
N PHE A 141 2.99 -1.75 14.77
CA PHE A 141 2.38 -0.71 13.94
C PHE A 141 0.96 -1.10 13.52
N LEU A 142 0.70 -2.39 13.30
CA LEU A 142 -0.65 -2.91 13.06
C LEU A 142 -1.60 -2.59 14.22
N ALA A 143 -1.17 -2.82 15.46
CA ALA A 143 -1.99 -2.53 16.64
C ALA A 143 -2.39 -1.04 16.72
N VAL A 144 -1.44 -0.14 16.46
CA VAL A 144 -1.69 1.32 16.44
C VAL A 144 -2.61 1.71 15.27
N THR A 145 -2.42 1.09 14.11
CA THR A 145 -3.26 1.33 12.92
C THR A 145 -4.71 0.89 13.16
N LEU A 146 -4.92 -0.27 13.77
CA LEU A 146 -6.25 -0.76 14.12
C LEU A 146 -6.92 0.10 15.22
N ASP A 147 -6.16 0.63 16.18
CA ASP A 147 -6.67 1.59 17.18
C ASP A 147 -7.18 2.87 16.50
N GLU A 148 -6.40 3.47 15.60
CA GLU A 148 -6.82 4.68 14.87
C GLU A 148 -8.01 4.42 13.93
N ALA A 149 -8.08 3.25 13.28
CA ALA A 149 -9.20 2.88 12.41
C ALA A 149 -10.53 2.80 13.22
N ARG A 150 -10.49 2.15 14.39
CA ARG A 150 -11.65 2.05 15.30
C ARG A 150 -12.05 3.42 15.87
N ARG A 151 -11.07 4.27 16.21
CA ARG A 151 -11.34 5.64 16.67
C ARG A 151 -12.07 6.46 15.62
N ARG A 152 -11.70 6.32 14.34
CA ARG A 152 -12.38 7.01 13.23
C ARG A 152 -13.87 6.67 13.16
N GLU A 153 -14.20 5.39 13.33
CA GLU A 153 -15.58 4.90 13.31
C GLU A 153 -16.39 5.35 14.52
N ALA A 154 -15.73 5.50 15.68
CA ALA A 154 -16.36 6.00 16.90
C ALA A 154 -16.60 7.52 16.91
N LEU A 155 -16.00 8.28 15.98
CA LEU A 155 -16.27 9.71 15.87
C LEU A 155 -17.66 9.93 15.27
N PRO A 156 -18.54 10.70 15.91
CA PRO A 156 -19.82 11.05 15.32
C PRO A 156 -19.56 11.79 14.01
N VAL A 157 -20.29 11.43 12.95
CA VAL A 157 -20.31 12.17 11.69
C VAL A 157 -21.01 13.50 11.95
N THR A 158 -20.30 14.45 12.57
CA THR A 158 -20.73 15.84 12.67
C THR A 158 -20.44 16.50 11.32
N GLY A 159 -21.33 16.22 10.36
CA GLY A 159 -21.32 16.77 9.01
C GLY A 159 -22.76 16.97 8.57
N GLU A 160 -23.25 18.17 8.86
CA GLU A 160 -24.59 18.67 8.64
C GLU A 160 -25.02 18.53 7.17
N ARG A 161 -26.22 17.97 6.96
CA ARG A 161 -27.04 18.30 5.80
C ARG A 161 -27.71 19.64 6.12
N GLY A 162 -27.16 20.72 5.57
CA GLY A 162 -27.82 22.01 5.39
C GLY A 162 -28.10 22.23 3.92
#